data_AF-A0A3D4UYR8-F1
#
_entry.id   AF-A0A3D4UYR8-F1
#
_cell.length_a   1.000
_cell.length_b   1.000
_cell.length_c   1.000
_cell.angle_alpha   90.00
_cell.angle_beta   90.00
_cell.angle_gamma   90.00
#
_symmetry.space_group_name_H-M   'P 1'
#
loop_
_entity.id
_entity.type
_entity.pdbx_description
1 polymer ?
#
loop_
_entity_poly.entity_id
_entity_poly.type
_entity_poly.pdbx_seq_one_letter_code
_entity_poly.pdbx_strand_id
1 'polypeptide(L)'
;IFINHAKDKIGVMFGERTYTPGGDAINFASSIRLGMSYMKKSRQKDENGQPLFKQVRVKAPKNKLAPPLCEYDLKLWRDGRVESLEE
;
A
#
# COMPACT_ATOMS: atom_id res chain seq x y z
N ILE A 1 -1.87 -1.59 -15.41
CA ILE A 1 -1.74 -1.56 -13.93
C ILE A 1 -3.09 -2.02 -13.38
N PHE A 2 -3.10 -3.04 -12.51
CA PHE A 2 -4.33 -3.55 -11.90
C PHE A 2 -4.43 -3.05 -10.46
N ILE A 3 -5.59 -2.53 -10.08
CA ILE A 3 -5.89 -2.09 -8.72
C ILE A 3 -6.80 -3.13 -8.10
N ASN A 4 -6.37 -3.72 -6.99
CA ASN A 4 -7.17 -4.68 -6.26
C ASN A 4 -7.39 -4.23 -4.82
N HIS A 5 -8.47 -4.71 -4.23
CA HIS A 5 -8.80 -4.49 -2.82
C HIS A 5 -8.36 -5.70 -1.98
N ALA A 6 -7.96 -5.45 -0.75
CA ALA A 6 -7.79 -6.48 0.26
C ALA A 6 -9.17 -6.87 0.82
N LYS A 7 -9.39 -8.18 1.00
CA LYS A 7 -10.56 -8.75 1.69
C LYS A 7 -10.09 -9.72 2.76
N ASP A 8 -10.94 -9.98 3.75
CA ASP A 8 -10.70 -10.98 4.80
C ASP A 8 -11.28 -12.34 4.40
N LYS A 9 -10.45 -13.40 4.46
CA LYS A 9 -10.93 -14.78 4.30
C LYS A 9 -11.67 -15.20 5.57
N ILE A 10 -12.93 -15.58 5.43
CA ILE A 10 -13.73 -16.17 6.51
C ILE A 10 -13.28 -17.63 6.69
N GLY A 11 -13.11 -18.08 7.93
CA GLY A 11 -12.81 -19.48 8.27
C GLY A 11 -11.33 -19.85 8.38
N VAL A 12 -10.40 -18.88 8.27
CA VAL A 12 -8.96 -19.12 8.47
C VAL A 12 -8.59 -18.89 9.94
N MET A 13 -8.25 -19.98 10.64
CA MET A 13 -7.88 -19.96 12.07
C MET A 13 -6.43 -19.51 12.31
N PHE A 14 -5.51 -19.79 11.37
CA PHE A 14 -4.08 -19.45 11.48
C PHE A 14 -3.52 -18.89 10.16
N GLY A 15 -2.57 -17.96 10.24
CA GLY A 15 -1.92 -17.32 9.09
C GLY A 15 -2.51 -15.96 8.70
N GLU A 16 -2.05 -15.42 7.57
CA GLU A 16 -2.54 -14.13 7.05
C GLU A 16 -3.97 -14.29 6.51
N ARG A 17 -4.91 -13.54 7.09
CA ARG A 17 -6.33 -13.56 6.70
C ARG A 17 -6.62 -12.72 5.45
N THR A 18 -5.68 -11.88 5.04
CA THR A 18 -5.83 -10.97 3.91
C THR A 18 -5.69 -11.72 2.59
N TYR A 19 -6.63 -11.49 1.66
CA TYR A 19 -6.53 -11.98 0.29
C TYR A 19 -6.98 -10.95 -0.74
N THR A 20 -6.52 -11.16 -1.96
CA THR A 20 -6.89 -10.35 -3.11
C THR A 20 -7.89 -11.13 -3.97
N PRO A 21 -9.02 -10.53 -4.39
CA PRO A 21 -9.97 -11.20 -5.27
C PRO A 21 -9.37 -11.39 -6.68
N GLY A 22 -9.96 -12.30 -7.46
CA GLY A 22 -9.52 -12.59 -8.84
C GLY A 22 -8.65 -13.84 -9.00
N GLY A 23 -8.59 -14.70 -7.97
CA GLY A 23 -7.86 -15.96 -8.01
C GLY A 23 -6.33 -15.79 -8.01
N ASP A 24 -5.62 -16.87 -8.31
CA ASP A 24 -4.15 -16.90 -8.17
C ASP A 24 -3.39 -16.52 -9.44
N ALA A 25 -4.04 -16.51 -10.61
CA ALA A 25 -3.38 -16.23 -11.88
C ALA A 25 -2.65 -14.86 -11.89
N ILE A 26 -3.25 -13.85 -11.27
CA ILE A 26 -2.68 -12.50 -11.18
C ILE A 26 -1.37 -12.47 -10.38
N ASN A 27 -1.22 -13.38 -9.40
CA ASN A 27 0.00 -13.48 -8.60
C ASN A 27 1.19 -13.95 -9.45
N PHE A 28 0.96 -14.80 -10.45
CA PHE A 28 2.00 -15.31 -11.34
C PHE A 28 2.23 -14.41 -12.56
N ALA A 29 1.15 -13.89 -13.15
CA ALA A 29 1.18 -13.03 -14.33
C ALA A 29 1.87 -11.68 -14.05
N SER A 30 1.70 -11.11 -12.86
CA SER A 30 2.30 -9.81 -12.50
C SER A 30 3.84 -9.87 -12.43
N SER A 31 4.51 -8.88 -13.02
CA SER A 31 5.98 -8.70 -12.90
C SER A 31 6.37 -7.94 -11.63
N ILE A 32 5.55 -6.98 -11.21
CA ILE A 32 5.73 -6.20 -9.98
C ILE A 32 4.41 -6.19 -9.23
N ARG A 33 4.47 -6.40 -7.91
CA ARG A 33 3.34 -6.23 -7.00
C ARG A 33 3.70 -5.18 -5.97
N LEU A 34 2.80 -4.23 -5.79
CA LEU A 34 2.92 -3.15 -4.81
C LEU A 34 1.76 -3.29 -3.83
N GLY A 35 2.08 -3.51 -2.56
CA GLY A 35 1.13 -3.44 -1.46
C GLY A 35 1.17 -2.04 -0.88
N MET A 36 0.06 -1.33 -0.94
CA MET A 36 -0.08 0.00 -0.33
C MET A 36 -0.86 -0.13 0.97
N SER A 37 -0.26 0.31 2.07
CA SER A 37 -0.87 0.31 3.39
C SER A 37 -0.92 1.72 3.95
N TYR A 38 -2.08 2.11 4.45
CA TYR A 38 -2.24 3.38 5.16
C TYR A 38 -1.65 3.27 6.56
N MET A 39 -0.75 4.20 6.94
CA MET A 39 -0.10 4.15 8.25
C MET A 39 -0.76 5.10 9.25
N LYS A 40 -0.53 6.42 9.11
CA LYS A 40 -1.00 7.45 10.05
C LYS A 40 -1.48 8.69 9.31
N LYS A 41 -2.42 9.41 9.94
CA LYS A 41 -2.80 10.76 9.51
C LYS A 41 -1.69 11.73 9.94
N SER A 42 -1.42 12.76 9.14
CA SER A 42 -0.50 13.82 9.57
C SER A 42 -0.95 14.43 10.89
N ARG A 43 0.03 14.76 11.74
CA ARG A 43 -0.20 15.55 12.96
C ARG A 43 -0.43 17.02 12.64
N GLN A 44 0.08 17.51 11.52
CA GLN A 44 -0.15 18.87 11.06
C GLN A 44 -1.55 18.96 10.45
N LYS A 45 -2.32 19.94 10.93
CA LYS A 45 -3.70 20.18 10.54
C LYS A 45 -3.81 21.55 9.89
N ASP A 46 -4.67 21.65 8.89
CA ASP A 46 -5.13 22.92 8.33
C ASP A 46 -5.88 23.77 9.37
N GLU A 47 -6.15 25.03 9.02
CA GLU A 47 -6.99 25.95 9.81
C GLU A 47 -8.37 25.36 10.14
N ASN A 48 -8.86 24.43 9.31
CA ASN A 48 -10.11 23.69 9.50
C ASN A 48 -9.97 22.40 10.32
N GLY A 49 -8.82 22.16 10.95
CA GLY A 49 -8.54 20.99 11.81
C GLY A 49 -8.36 19.66 11.06
N GLN A 50 -8.23 19.68 9.74
CA GLN A 50 -8.11 18.48 8.90
C GLN A 50 -6.62 18.16 8.63
N PRO A 51 -6.21 16.88 8.63
CA PRO A 51 -4.81 16.52 8.39
C PRO A 51 -4.37 16.83 6.96
N LEU A 52 -3.26 17.55 6.81
CA LEU A 52 -2.71 18.03 5.53
C LEU A 52 -2.33 16.90 4.57
N PHE A 53 -1.72 15.84 5.10
CA PHE A 53 -1.26 14.70 4.32
C PHE A 53 -1.50 13.37 5.03
N LYS A 54 -1.40 12.30 4.25
CA LYS A 54 -1.55 10.90 4.63
C LYS A 54 -0.21 10.21 4.49
N GLN A 55 0.27 9.55 5.55
CA GLN A 55 1.46 8.70 5.46
C GLN A 55 1.05 7.33 4.91
N VAL A 56 1.65 6.94 3.80
CA VAL A 56 1.39 5.70 3.08
C VAL A 56 2.70 4.93 2.99
N ARG A 57 2.68 3.65 3.37
CA ARG A 57 3.79 2.73 3.17
C ARG A 57 3.52 1.88 1.94
N VAL A 58 4.49 1.78 1.05
CA VAL A 58 4.46 0.90 -0.11
C VAL A 58 5.48 -0.20 0.11
N LYS A 59 5.03 -1.45 0.02
CA LYS A 59 5.90 -2.63 0.05
C LYS A 59 5.90 -3.27 -1.33
N ALA A 60 7.05 -3.73 -1.79
CA ALA A 60 7.19 -4.47 -3.04
C ALA A 60 7.38 -5.99 -2.77
N PRO A 61 6.31 -6.75 -2.46
CA PRO A 61 6.43 -8.19 -2.17
C PRO A 61 6.91 -9.01 -3.37
N LYS A 62 6.67 -8.54 -4.60
CA LYS A 62 7.16 -9.18 -5.81
C LYS A 62 7.78 -8.13 -6.72
N ASN A 63 9.02 -8.36 -7.13
CA ASN A 63 9.70 -7.58 -8.14
C ASN A 63 10.54 -8.53 -9.00
N LYS A 64 10.25 -8.60 -10.31
CA LYS A 64 11.01 -9.42 -11.27
C LYS A 64 12.21 -8.69 -11.90
N LEU A 65 12.34 -7.38 -11.70
CA LEU A 65 13.37 -6.55 -12.34
C LEU A 65 14.49 -6.13 -11.40
N ALA A 66 14.22 -6.03 -10.10
CA ALA A 66 15.19 -5.63 -9.07
C ALA A 66 14.92 -6.41 -7.77
N PRO A 67 15.75 -6.24 -6.72
CA PRO A 67 15.55 -6.92 -5.45
C PRO A 67 14.12 -6.73 -4.91
N PRO A 68 13.45 -7.82 -4.50
CA PRO A 68 12.13 -7.75 -3.87
C PRO A 68 12.25 -7.34 -2.39
N LEU A 69 11.10 -7.12 -1.74
CA LEU A 69 10.95 -6.82 -0.30
C LEU A 69 11.44 -5.43 0.14
N CYS A 70 11.55 -4.48 -0.79
CA CYS A 70 11.75 -3.08 -0.44
C CYS A 70 10.49 -2.47 0.19
N GLU A 71 10.69 -1.67 1.23
CA GLU A 71 9.67 -0.81 1.82
C GLU A 71 10.00 0.65 1.51
N TYR A 72 8.99 1.46 1.24
CA TYR A 72 9.14 2.88 0.99
C TYR A 72 8.00 3.67 1.64
N ASP A 73 8.35 4.73 2.36
CA ASP A 73 7.38 5.60 3.02
C ASP A 73 7.14 6.87 2.18
N LEU A 74 5.87 7.21 1.98
CA LEU A 74 5.39 8.30 1.15
C LEU A 74 4.44 9.21 1.93
N LYS A 75 4.49 10.52 1.63
CA LYS A 75 3.46 11.50 2.01
C LYS A 75 2.55 11.74 0.82
N LEU A 76 1.26 11.43 1.00
CA LEU A 76 0.20 11.76 0.05
C LEU A 76 -0.53 13.01 0.54
N TRP A 77 -0.33 14.12 -0.14
CA TRP A 77 -1.01 15.40 0.13
C TRP A 77 -2.44 15.39 -0.38
N ARG A 78 -3.30 16.22 0.21
CA ARG A 78 -4.68 16.40 -0.23
C ARG A 78 -4.78 16.87 -1.70
N ASP A 79 -3.85 17.72 -2.13
CA ASP A 79 -3.81 18.26 -3.50
C ASP A 79 -3.32 17.24 -4.54
N GLY A 80 -3.08 15.99 -4.14
CA GLY A 80 -2.59 14.92 -5.00
C GLY A 80 -1.07 14.88 -5.16
N ARG A 81 -0.33 15.77 -4.50
CA ARG A 81 1.13 15.71 -4.47
C ARG A 81 1.60 14.47 -3.70
N VAL A 82 2.63 13.83 -4.21
CA VAL A 82 3.28 12.69 -3.56
C VAL A 82 4.72 13.08 -3.31
N GLU A 83 5.13 13.04 -2.05
CA GLU A 83 6.51 13.28 -1.64
C GLU A 83 7.06 12.03 -0.97
N SER A 84 8.33 11.72 -1.24
CA SER A 84 9.03 10.71 -0.47
C SER A 84 9.26 11.19 0.95
N LEU A 85 9.14 10.27 1.91
CA LEU A 85 9.46 10.57 3.31
C LEU A 85 10.97 10.43 3.59
N GLU A 86 11.72 9.84 2.66
CA GLU A 86 13.17 9.65 2.71
C GLU A 86 13.84 10.28 1.47
N GLU A 87 15.02 10.86 1.72
CA GLU A 87 16.00 11.36 0.73
C GLU A 87 16.57 10.23 -0.15
#